data_AF-A0A2I1DQP4-F1
#
_entry.id   AF-A0A2I1DQP4-F1
#
_cell.length_a   1.000
_cell.length_b   1.000
_cell.length_c   1.000
_cell.angle_alpha   90.00
_cell.angle_beta   90.00
_cell.angle_gamma   90.00
#
_symmetry.space_group_name_H-M   'P 1'
#
loop_
_entity.id
_entity.type
_entity.pdbx_description
1 polymer ?
#
loop_
_entity_poly.entity_id
_entity_poly.type
_entity_poly.pdbx_seq_one_letter_code
_entity_poly.pdbx_strand_id
1 'polypeptide(L)'
;MLGTSPAESVDILLVLEGTFPYVRGGVSSWVNRLITGFSEYQFGIIFLGSMREEYTSEPYPLPENVKYYAEYFLYDVNKKTPSRKTHKRAMIDLIEKTRTAHNNIKNCPLHGHNNLEIRAFATNFGISEYDFYASKEVWEYILSCYSEISDQPSFVDYFWTIRGMHAPLWFLQNALNNAPSTRIVHCPSTGYAGYLGSLLSNHRDCPLVISEHGIYTKERRIGSSSFQVGSLRSSLPRIR
;
A
#
# COMPACT_ATOMS: atom_id res chain seq x y z
N MET A 1 -7.01 -2.78 22.16
CA MET A 1 -5.72 -2.64 21.45
C MET A 1 -5.06 -4.01 21.46
N LEU A 2 -4.88 -4.63 20.30
CA LEU A 2 -4.04 -5.83 20.20
C LEU A 2 -2.58 -5.37 20.41
N GLY A 3 -1.91 -5.87 21.44
CA GLY A 3 -0.50 -5.56 21.67
C GLY A 3 0.40 -6.62 21.07
N THR A 4 1.32 -6.24 20.17
CA THR A 4 2.78 -6.34 20.40
C THR A 4 3.64 -5.84 19.23
N SER A 5 4.63 -5.04 19.59
CA SER A 5 6.01 -5.00 19.07
C SER A 5 6.91 -5.02 20.35
N PRO A 6 8.13 -5.60 20.40
CA PRO A 6 9.02 -5.95 19.29
C PRO A 6 9.54 -7.41 19.32
N ALA A 7 9.52 -8.06 18.16
CA ALA A 7 10.55 -9.00 17.79
C ALA A 7 11.40 -8.34 16.70
N GLU A 8 12.72 -8.29 16.85
CA GLU A 8 13.61 -7.79 15.79
C GLU A 8 13.59 -8.72 14.56
N SER A 9 13.16 -9.97 14.74
CA SER A 9 13.06 -10.98 13.69
C SER A 9 11.85 -11.91 13.87
N VAL A 10 11.29 -12.38 12.77
CA VAL A 10 10.27 -13.45 12.70
C VAL A 10 10.63 -14.44 11.59
N ASP A 11 10.13 -15.67 11.65
CA ASP A 11 10.36 -16.64 10.57
C ASP A 11 9.53 -16.27 9.34
N ILE A 12 8.23 -16.02 9.53
CA ILE A 12 7.26 -15.79 8.45
C ILE A 12 6.54 -14.46 8.69
N LEU A 13 6.67 -13.51 7.76
CA LEU A 13 5.95 -12.25 7.78
C LEU A 13 4.74 -12.29 6.86
N LEU A 14 3.54 -12.22 7.44
CA LEU A 14 2.29 -12.14 6.70
C LEU A 14 1.93 -10.67 6.45
N VAL A 15 1.68 -10.32 5.19
CA VAL A 15 1.14 -9.00 4.82
C VAL A 15 -0.30 -9.17 4.38
N LEU A 16 -1.23 -8.65 5.20
CA LEU A 16 -2.66 -8.97 5.13
C LEU A 16 -3.46 -7.71 4.83
N GLU A 17 -3.92 -7.56 3.58
CA GLU A 17 -4.79 -6.45 3.18
C GLU A 17 -6.26 -6.81 3.41
N GLY A 18 -6.96 -6.06 4.26
CA GLY A 18 -8.42 -6.19 4.46
C GLY A 18 -8.91 -7.57 4.90
N THR A 19 -8.08 -8.34 5.62
CA THR A 19 -8.42 -9.71 6.07
C THR A 19 -8.22 -9.87 7.57
N PHE A 20 -7.39 -10.83 8.01
CA PHE A 20 -7.13 -11.09 9.43
C PHE A 20 -6.30 -9.95 10.04
N PRO A 21 -6.58 -9.50 11.28
CA PRO A 21 -7.49 -10.12 12.25
C PRO A 21 -8.89 -9.51 12.30
N TYR A 22 -9.24 -8.55 11.45
CA TYR A 22 -10.48 -7.79 11.59
C TYR A 22 -11.65 -8.34 10.77
N VAL A 23 -11.40 -8.74 9.54
CA VAL A 23 -12.47 -9.15 8.61
C VAL A 23 -12.76 -10.63 8.80
N ARG A 24 -14.03 -10.97 9.07
CA ARG A 24 -14.49 -12.36 9.15
C ARG A 24 -14.64 -12.91 7.72
N GLY A 25 -14.15 -14.12 7.48
CA GLY A 25 -14.23 -14.73 6.15
C GLY A 25 -13.30 -15.92 5.95
N GLY A 26 -13.35 -16.49 4.75
CA GLY A 26 -12.55 -17.67 4.38
C GLY A 26 -11.04 -17.43 4.49
N VAL A 27 -10.56 -16.30 3.97
CA VAL A 27 -9.12 -15.95 4.03
C VAL A 27 -8.65 -15.78 5.46
N SER A 28 -9.36 -15.03 6.30
CA SER A 28 -8.96 -14.83 7.69
C SER A 28 -9.00 -16.12 8.51
N SER A 29 -9.96 -17.00 8.24
CA SER A 29 -10.04 -18.32 8.89
C SER A 29 -8.89 -19.23 8.45
N TRP A 30 -8.51 -19.16 7.17
CA TRP A 30 -7.36 -19.86 6.63
C TRP A 30 -6.04 -19.31 7.20
N VAL A 31 -5.87 -17.99 7.30
CA VAL A 31 -4.70 -17.35 7.94
C VAL A 31 -4.58 -17.82 9.39
N ASN A 32 -5.68 -17.81 10.15
CA ASN A 32 -5.67 -18.27 11.53
C ASN A 32 -5.24 -19.74 11.62
N ARG A 33 -5.77 -20.61 10.75
CA ARG A 33 -5.39 -22.02 10.66
C ARG A 33 -3.93 -22.22 10.26
N LEU A 34 -3.41 -21.40 9.35
CA LEU A 34 -2.01 -21.43 8.94
C LEU A 34 -1.11 -21.14 10.14
N ILE A 35 -1.37 -20.04 10.86
CA ILE A 35 -0.56 -19.64 12.02
C ILE A 35 -0.62 -20.72 13.12
N THR A 36 -1.81 -21.23 13.45
CA THR A 36 -1.95 -22.23 14.51
C THR A 36 -1.47 -23.63 14.10
N GLY A 37 -1.53 -23.96 12.81
CA GLY A 37 -1.13 -25.25 12.27
C GLY A 37 0.38 -25.43 12.20
N PHE A 38 1.12 -24.33 12.15
CA PHE A 38 2.58 -24.30 12.14
C PHE A 38 3.12 -23.57 13.38
N SER A 39 2.80 -24.08 14.56
CA SER A 39 3.13 -23.45 15.84
C SER A 39 4.64 -23.40 16.14
N GLU A 40 5.45 -24.17 15.41
CA GLU A 40 6.90 -24.17 15.48
C GLU A 40 7.57 -22.93 14.88
N TYR A 41 6.87 -22.18 14.02
CA TYR A 41 7.39 -20.94 13.44
C TYR A 41 6.86 -19.69 14.14
N GLN A 42 7.71 -18.67 14.21
CA GLN A 42 7.34 -17.35 14.68
C GLN A 42 6.77 -16.52 13.54
N PHE A 43 5.53 -16.07 13.69
CA PHE A 43 4.84 -15.24 12.72
C PHE A 43 4.94 -13.76 13.07
N GLY A 44 5.12 -12.92 12.05
CA GLY A 44 4.82 -11.50 12.09
C GLY A 44 3.62 -11.20 11.22
N ILE A 45 2.85 -10.18 11.59
CA ILE A 45 1.69 -9.72 10.83
C ILE A 45 1.77 -8.22 10.61
N ILE A 46 1.69 -7.83 9.34
CA ILE A 46 1.39 -6.45 8.93
C ILE A 46 -0.02 -6.45 8.37
N PHE A 47 -0.94 -5.81 9.10
CA PHE A 47 -2.30 -5.59 8.63
C PHE A 47 -2.37 -4.27 7.85
N LEU A 48 -2.90 -4.33 6.63
CA LEU A 48 -3.20 -3.17 5.79
C LEU A 48 -4.72 -2.98 5.74
N GLY A 49 -5.20 -1.90 6.35
CA GLY A 49 -6.61 -1.51 6.35
C GLY A 49 -6.90 -0.29 5.49
N SER A 50 -8.16 -0.05 5.15
CA SER A 50 -8.63 1.19 4.51
C SER A 50 -8.57 2.38 5.48
N MET A 51 -9.58 2.52 6.34
CA MET A 51 -9.70 3.53 7.40
C MET A 51 -9.91 2.82 8.74
N ARG A 52 -9.35 3.35 9.83
CA ARG A 52 -9.41 2.70 11.15
C ARG A 52 -10.85 2.52 11.63
N GLU A 53 -11.71 3.48 11.32
CA GLU A 53 -13.12 3.54 11.71
C GLU A 53 -13.97 2.46 11.04
N GLU A 54 -13.48 1.82 9.97
CA GLU A 54 -14.17 0.71 9.31
C GLU A 54 -13.98 -0.62 10.06
N TYR A 55 -13.00 -0.71 10.96
CA TYR A 55 -12.63 -1.94 11.67
C TYR A 55 -13.03 -1.87 13.15
N THR A 56 -14.33 -1.72 13.41
CA THR A 56 -14.90 -1.62 14.77
C THR A 56 -15.22 -2.96 15.43
N SER A 57 -15.29 -4.04 14.64
CA SER A 57 -15.55 -5.37 15.15
C SER A 57 -14.38 -5.91 15.98
N GLU A 58 -14.69 -6.74 16.98
CA GLU A 58 -13.66 -7.41 17.77
C GLU A 58 -12.77 -8.28 16.88
N PRO A 59 -11.45 -8.03 16.85
CA PRO A 59 -10.54 -8.81 16.03
C PRO A 59 -10.40 -10.25 16.56
N TYR A 60 -9.96 -11.16 15.69
CA TYR A 60 -9.52 -12.47 16.14
C TYR A 60 -8.39 -12.32 17.18
N PRO A 61 -8.37 -13.16 18.22
CA PRO A 61 -7.24 -13.20 19.13
C PRO A 61 -5.99 -13.63 18.34
N LEU A 62 -4.88 -12.93 18.57
CA LEU A 62 -3.60 -13.28 17.95
C LEU A 62 -3.04 -14.54 18.64
N PRO A 63 -2.69 -15.60 17.90
CA PRO A 63 -2.02 -16.78 18.47
C PRO A 63 -0.68 -16.43 19.15
N GLU A 64 -0.26 -17.24 20.12
CA GLU A 64 0.97 -16.98 20.89
C GLU A 64 2.25 -16.97 20.05
N ASN A 65 2.27 -17.68 18.92
CA ASN A 65 3.39 -17.68 17.99
C ASN A 65 3.42 -16.46 17.05
N VAL A 66 2.49 -15.51 17.18
CA VAL A 66 2.59 -14.18 16.57
C VAL A 66 3.46 -13.28 17.46
N LYS A 67 4.66 -12.95 16.99
CA LYS A 67 5.67 -12.18 17.75
C LYS A 67 5.81 -10.72 17.30
N TYR A 68 5.20 -10.36 16.17
CA TYR A 68 5.13 -9.00 15.67
C TYR A 68 3.74 -8.73 15.10
N TYR A 69 3.14 -7.60 15.46
CA TYR A 69 1.88 -7.15 14.90
C TYR A 69 1.92 -5.62 14.69
N ALA A 70 1.66 -5.19 13.45
CA ALA A 70 1.55 -3.77 13.12
C ALA A 70 0.37 -3.51 12.18
N GLU A 71 -0.23 -2.34 12.33
CA GLU A 71 -1.40 -1.90 11.55
C GLU A 71 -1.07 -0.64 10.77
N TYR A 72 -1.43 -0.63 9.49
CA TYR A 72 -1.31 0.53 8.63
C TYR A 72 -2.66 0.76 7.94
N PHE A 73 -3.29 1.90 8.23
CA PHE A 73 -4.55 2.32 7.63
C PHE A 73 -4.22 3.30 6.49
N LEU A 74 -4.42 2.84 5.26
CA LEU A 74 -3.88 3.45 4.04
C LEU A 74 -4.53 4.78 3.65
N TYR A 75 -5.71 5.06 4.19
CA TYR A 75 -6.49 6.28 3.94
C TYR A 75 -6.76 7.09 5.21
N ASP A 76 -6.06 6.77 6.30
CA ASP A 76 -6.09 7.57 7.53
C ASP A 76 -5.32 8.88 7.33
N VAL A 77 -5.53 9.85 8.22
CA VAL A 77 -4.84 11.14 8.15
C VAL A 77 -3.39 10.93 8.57
N ASN A 78 -2.46 10.98 7.60
CA ASN A 78 -1.06 10.83 7.93
C ASN A 78 -0.62 11.98 8.86
N LYS A 79 0.14 11.66 9.91
CA LYS A 79 0.77 12.71 10.72
C LYS A 79 1.75 13.43 9.82
N LYS A 80 1.44 14.70 9.48
CA LYS A 80 2.27 15.53 8.62
C LYS A 80 3.72 15.48 9.12
N THR A 81 4.58 14.78 8.40
CA THR A 81 6.01 14.86 8.65
C THR A 81 6.46 16.21 8.10
N PRO A 82 7.05 17.09 8.92
CA PRO A 82 7.60 18.34 8.42
C PRO A 82 8.66 17.98 7.37
N SER A 83 8.35 18.29 6.12
CA SER A 83 9.22 18.04 4.98
C SER A 83 9.55 19.37 4.34
N ARG A 84 10.83 19.53 3.99
CA ARG A 84 11.31 20.72 3.31
C ARG A 84 10.94 20.60 1.83
N LYS A 85 10.34 21.65 1.27
CA LYS A 85 10.06 21.73 -0.16
C LYS A 85 11.32 21.43 -0.97
N THR A 86 11.22 20.48 -1.89
CA THR A 86 12.32 20.13 -2.77
C THR A 86 12.59 21.26 -3.77
N HIS A 87 13.87 21.53 -4.06
CA HIS A 87 14.26 22.53 -5.06
C HIS A 87 13.81 22.12 -6.47
N LYS A 88 13.31 23.06 -7.28
CA LYS A 88 12.77 22.80 -8.63
C LYS A 88 13.64 21.90 -9.50
N ARG A 89 14.95 22.17 -9.59
CA ARG A 89 15.87 21.38 -10.43
C ARG A 89 15.98 19.93 -9.96
N ALA A 90 16.00 19.69 -8.65
CA ALA A 90 16.00 18.34 -8.09
C ALA A 90 14.65 17.65 -8.35
N MET A 91 13.54 18.36 -8.17
CA MET A 91 12.20 17.81 -8.42
C MET A 91 12.02 17.35 -9.88
N ILE A 92 12.55 18.10 -10.85
CA ILE A 92 12.53 17.71 -12.26
C ILE A 92 13.25 16.37 -12.48
N ASP A 93 14.41 16.15 -11.84
CA ASP A 93 15.14 14.87 -11.93
C ASP A 93 14.35 13.71 -11.31
N LEU A 94 13.69 13.93 -10.16
CA LEU A 94 12.83 12.92 -9.53
C LEU A 94 11.62 12.56 -10.42
N ILE A 95 11.03 13.55 -11.08
CA ILE A 95 9.93 13.35 -12.02
C ILE A 95 10.40 12.54 -13.24
N GLU A 96 11.60 12.79 -13.76
CA GLU A 96 12.11 12.04 -14.91
C GLU A 96 12.39 10.57 -14.58
N LYS A 97 12.91 10.30 -13.37
CA LYS A 97 13.03 8.94 -12.84
C LYS A 97 11.67 8.26 -12.72
N THR A 98 10.68 8.97 -12.19
CA THR A 98 9.30 8.49 -12.07
C THR A 98 8.67 8.22 -13.44
N ARG A 99 8.89 9.10 -14.42
CA ARG A 99 8.44 8.95 -15.81
C ARG A 99 9.04 7.72 -16.46
N THR A 100 10.34 7.52 -16.31
CA THR A 100 11.04 6.33 -16.80
C THR A 100 10.43 5.06 -16.21
N ALA A 101 10.20 5.04 -14.89
CA ALA A 101 9.56 3.90 -14.22
C ALA A 101 8.13 3.64 -14.72
N HIS A 102 7.31 4.69 -14.87
CA HIS A 102 5.96 4.56 -15.44
C HIS A 102 6.00 3.98 -16.86
N ASN A 103 6.92 4.43 -17.71
CA ASN A 103 7.09 3.90 -19.06
C ASN A 103 7.54 2.43 -19.05
N ASN A 104 8.45 2.06 -18.15
CA ASN A 104 8.89 0.68 -18.01
C ASN A 104 7.75 -0.24 -17.54
N ILE A 105 6.88 0.24 -16.64
CA ILE A 105 5.70 -0.51 -16.21
C ILE A 105 4.68 -0.65 -17.36
N LYS A 106 4.36 0.46 -18.06
CA LYS A 106 3.43 0.45 -19.20
C LYS A 106 3.86 -0.51 -20.31
N ASN A 107 5.17 -0.59 -20.55
CA ASN A 107 5.76 -1.42 -21.59
C ASN A 107 6.30 -2.76 -21.07
N CYS A 108 6.02 -3.12 -19.82
CA CYS A 108 6.56 -4.34 -19.22
C CYS A 108 5.99 -5.56 -19.97
N PRO A 109 6.83 -6.37 -20.64
CA PRO A 109 6.34 -7.60 -21.24
C PRO A 109 5.84 -8.53 -20.14
N LEU A 110 4.72 -9.21 -20.38
CA LEU A 110 4.17 -10.22 -19.44
C LEU A 110 5.16 -11.36 -19.16
N HIS A 111 6.13 -11.57 -20.06
CA HIS A 111 7.19 -12.56 -19.94
C HIS A 111 8.52 -11.93 -20.40
N GLY A 112 9.30 -11.40 -19.45
CA GLY A 112 10.63 -10.87 -19.71
C GLY A 112 11.26 -10.23 -18.47
N HIS A 113 12.60 -10.16 -18.44
CA HIS A 113 13.30 -9.40 -17.42
C HIS A 113 13.00 -7.91 -17.63
N ASN A 114 12.37 -7.28 -16.64
CA ASN A 114 12.24 -5.83 -16.62
C ASN A 114 13.42 -5.23 -15.84
N ASN A 115 13.90 -4.06 -16.29
CA ASN A 115 14.93 -3.31 -15.58
C ASN A 115 14.28 -2.36 -14.55
N LEU A 116 13.31 -2.86 -13.78
CA LEU A 116 12.65 -2.07 -12.74
C LEU A 116 13.56 -1.98 -11.53
N GLU A 117 13.95 -0.75 -11.18
CA GLU A 117 14.69 -0.48 -9.96
C GLU A 117 13.73 -0.53 -8.75
N ILE A 118 13.46 -1.72 -8.22
CA ILE A 118 12.51 -1.94 -7.11
C ILE A 118 12.85 -1.06 -5.89
N ARG A 119 14.14 -0.81 -5.64
CA ARG A 119 14.59 0.07 -4.54
C ARG A 119 14.11 1.52 -4.69
N ALA A 120 13.93 2.03 -5.90
CA ALA A 120 13.40 3.37 -6.11
C ALA A 120 11.94 3.47 -5.63
N PHE A 121 11.14 2.42 -5.82
CA PHE A 121 9.76 2.33 -5.34
C PHE A 121 9.68 2.33 -3.81
N ALA A 122 10.62 1.70 -3.12
CA ALA A 122 10.70 1.74 -1.65
C ALA A 122 10.85 3.16 -1.07
N THR A 123 11.36 4.10 -1.87
CA THR A 123 11.55 5.50 -1.48
C THR A 123 10.56 6.46 -2.14
N ASN A 124 9.57 5.95 -2.88
CA ASN A 124 8.67 6.76 -3.72
C ASN A 124 9.45 7.70 -4.66
N PHE A 125 10.56 7.20 -5.24
CA PHE A 125 11.50 7.95 -6.08
C PHE A 125 12.10 9.19 -5.40
N GLY A 126 12.07 9.24 -4.06
CA GLY A 126 12.50 10.41 -3.29
C GLY A 126 11.48 11.55 -3.23
N ILE A 127 10.29 11.38 -3.83
CA ILE A 127 9.22 12.39 -3.77
C ILE A 127 8.53 12.27 -2.40
N SER A 128 8.60 13.36 -1.62
CA SER A 128 7.91 13.45 -0.35
C SER A 128 6.39 13.51 -0.52
N GLU A 129 5.63 13.07 0.48
CA GLU A 129 4.16 13.19 0.49
C GLU A 129 3.73 14.66 0.31
N TYR A 130 4.44 15.59 0.95
CA TYR A 130 4.19 17.01 0.80
C TYR A 130 4.39 17.48 -0.64
N ASP A 131 5.53 17.15 -1.25
CA ASP A 131 5.81 17.57 -2.63
C ASP A 131 4.82 16.95 -3.61
N PHE A 132 4.40 15.69 -3.42
CA PHE A 132 3.38 15.07 -4.27
C PHE A 132 2.08 15.89 -4.30
N TYR A 133 1.68 16.47 -3.16
CA TYR A 133 0.44 17.23 -3.07
C TYR A 133 0.58 18.74 -3.35
N ALA A 134 1.79 19.31 -3.21
CA ALA A 134 2.00 20.76 -3.24
C ALA A 134 2.96 21.25 -4.35
N SER A 135 3.74 20.37 -4.98
CA SER A 135 4.67 20.77 -6.05
C SER A 135 3.92 21.11 -7.33
N LYS A 136 4.30 22.25 -7.91
CA LYS A 136 3.82 22.67 -9.25
C LYS A 136 4.35 21.72 -10.32
N GLU A 137 5.59 21.25 -10.18
CA GLU A 137 6.22 20.35 -11.13
C GLU A 137 5.53 18.98 -11.14
N VAL A 138 5.14 18.43 -9.97
CA VAL A 138 4.34 17.21 -9.90
C VAL A 138 2.97 17.42 -10.54
N TRP A 139 2.33 18.57 -10.30
CA TRP A 139 1.08 18.93 -10.95
C TRP A 139 1.18 18.97 -12.48
N GLU A 140 2.21 19.62 -13.02
CA GLU A 140 2.49 19.67 -14.46
C GLU A 140 2.72 18.25 -15.02
N TYR A 141 3.40 17.38 -14.28
CA TYR A 141 3.59 15.99 -14.68
C TYR A 141 2.26 15.23 -14.75
N ILE A 142 1.38 15.35 -13.74
CA ILE A 142 0.04 14.75 -13.74
C ILE A 142 -0.77 15.22 -14.96
N LEU A 143 -0.73 16.51 -15.28
CA LEU A 143 -1.38 17.05 -16.49
C LEU A 143 -0.79 16.46 -17.77
N SER A 144 0.53 16.29 -17.85
CA SER A 144 1.16 15.67 -19.02
C SER A 144 0.69 14.22 -19.21
N CYS A 145 0.61 13.44 -18.12
CA CYS A 145 0.08 12.08 -18.16
C CYS A 145 -1.39 12.03 -18.59
N TYR A 146 -2.23 12.96 -18.12
CA TYR A 146 -3.62 13.07 -18.53
C TYR A 146 -3.76 13.39 -20.03
N SER A 147 -2.92 14.27 -20.57
CA SER A 147 -2.95 14.64 -21.99
C SER A 147 -2.61 13.50 -22.95
N GLU A 148 -1.91 12.46 -22.47
CA GLU A 148 -1.56 11.26 -23.25
C GLU A 148 -2.71 10.24 -23.34
N ILE A 149 -3.78 10.38 -22.54
CA ILE A 149 -4.93 9.46 -22.55
C ILE A 149 -5.82 9.78 -23.75
N SER A 150 -6.03 8.81 -24.64
CA SER A 150 -6.80 9.01 -25.89
C SER A 150 -8.29 9.24 -25.68
N ASP A 151 -8.90 8.55 -24.71
CA ASP A 151 -10.30 8.68 -24.32
C ASP A 151 -10.35 9.25 -22.89
N GLN A 152 -10.16 10.57 -22.79
CA GLN A 152 -9.96 11.23 -21.50
C GLN A 152 -11.23 11.11 -20.63
N PRO A 153 -11.14 10.49 -19.44
CA PRO A 153 -12.23 10.53 -18.48
C PRO A 153 -12.37 11.95 -17.91
N SER A 154 -13.41 12.20 -17.10
CA SER A 154 -13.50 13.43 -16.32
C SER A 154 -12.18 13.73 -15.60
N PHE A 155 -11.64 14.93 -15.81
CA PHE A 155 -10.40 15.34 -15.15
C PHE A 155 -10.51 15.26 -13.61
N VAL A 156 -11.69 15.55 -13.06
CA VAL A 156 -11.95 15.46 -11.62
C VAL A 156 -11.77 14.01 -11.14
N ASP A 157 -12.32 13.04 -11.86
CA ASP A 157 -12.21 11.62 -11.52
C ASP A 157 -10.77 11.13 -11.67
N TYR A 158 -10.08 11.54 -12.75
CA TYR A 158 -8.66 11.24 -12.94
C TYR A 158 -7.81 11.78 -11.79
N PHE A 159 -7.98 13.06 -11.44
CA PHE A 159 -7.22 13.72 -10.40
C PHE A 159 -7.39 13.03 -9.05
N TRP A 160 -8.62 12.73 -8.65
CA TRP A 160 -8.88 12.03 -7.39
C TRP A 160 -8.41 10.58 -7.42
N THR A 161 -8.48 9.91 -8.57
CA THR A 161 -7.94 8.56 -8.75
C THR A 161 -6.43 8.53 -8.53
N ILE A 162 -5.67 9.43 -9.18
CA ILE A 162 -4.22 9.50 -9.02
C ILE A 162 -3.84 9.77 -7.56
N ARG A 163 -4.51 10.74 -6.92
CA ARG A 163 -4.23 11.03 -5.51
C ARG A 163 -4.57 9.86 -4.59
N GLY A 164 -5.73 9.24 -4.77
CA GLY A 164 -6.18 8.10 -3.97
C GLY A 164 -5.33 6.83 -4.18
N MET A 165 -4.78 6.61 -5.37
CA MET A 165 -3.90 5.47 -5.64
C MET A 165 -2.48 5.67 -5.09
N HIS A 166 -1.97 6.89 -5.02
CA HIS A 166 -0.61 7.16 -4.55
C HIS A 166 -0.53 7.45 -3.05
N ALA A 167 -1.60 7.98 -2.43
CA ALA A 167 -1.62 8.27 -0.98
C ALA A 167 -1.14 7.09 -0.11
N PRO A 168 -1.55 5.84 -0.38
CA PRO A 168 -1.09 4.69 0.42
C PRO A 168 0.41 4.44 0.38
N LEU A 169 1.13 4.89 -0.65
CA LEU A 169 2.55 4.56 -0.83
C LEU A 169 3.44 5.06 0.31
N TRP A 170 3.10 6.18 0.96
CA TRP A 170 3.86 6.66 2.13
C TRP A 170 3.57 5.85 3.40
N PHE A 171 2.35 5.29 3.54
CA PHE A 171 2.06 4.32 4.60
C PHE A 171 2.82 3.01 4.38
N LEU A 172 2.90 2.54 3.13
CA LEU A 172 3.67 1.34 2.79
C LEU A 172 5.17 1.54 2.97
N GLN A 173 5.70 2.73 2.64
CA GLN A 173 7.08 3.09 2.96
C GLN A 173 7.33 3.05 4.48
N ASN A 174 6.41 3.61 5.28
CA ASN A 174 6.52 3.52 6.73
C ASN A 174 6.47 2.07 7.23
N ALA A 175 5.59 1.24 6.65
CA ALA A 175 5.49 -0.19 6.96
C ALA A 175 6.78 -0.95 6.63
N LEU A 176 7.38 -0.69 5.47
CA LEU A 176 8.65 -1.26 5.05
C LEU A 176 9.77 -0.93 6.03
N ASN A 177 9.86 0.33 6.47
CA ASN A 177 10.91 0.81 7.37
C ASN A 177 10.81 0.25 8.79
N ASN A 178 9.60 -0.07 9.26
CA ASN A 178 9.35 -0.57 10.61
C ASN A 178 9.12 -2.09 10.68
N ALA A 179 9.18 -2.79 9.54
CA ALA A 179 9.01 -4.24 9.49
C ALA A 179 10.18 -4.96 10.20
N PRO A 180 9.92 -6.11 10.84
CA PRO A 180 10.97 -6.92 11.46
C PRO A 180 11.86 -7.55 10.38
N SER A 181 13.03 -8.06 10.77
CA SER A 181 13.76 -9.00 9.93
C SER A 181 12.91 -10.25 9.69
N THR A 182 12.95 -10.84 8.50
CA THR A 182 12.13 -12.01 8.19
C THR A 182 12.82 -12.94 7.22
N ARG A 183 12.53 -14.24 7.32
CA ARG A 183 13.07 -15.28 6.43
C ARG A 183 12.21 -15.47 5.18
N ILE A 184 10.92 -15.19 5.26
CA ILE A 184 9.98 -15.32 4.14
C ILE A 184 8.81 -14.36 4.33
N VAL A 185 8.38 -13.74 3.24
CA VAL A 185 7.17 -12.90 3.21
C VAL A 185 6.06 -13.66 2.49
N HIS A 186 4.85 -13.63 3.05
CA HIS A 186 3.68 -14.23 2.41
C HIS A 186 2.53 -13.21 2.31
N CYS A 187 2.07 -12.99 1.09
CA CYS A 187 0.93 -12.14 0.76
C CYS A 187 -0.23 -13.00 0.22
N PRO A 188 -1.38 -13.04 0.93
CA PRO A 188 -2.59 -13.67 0.41
C PRO A 188 -3.25 -12.89 -0.74
N SER A 189 -2.79 -11.68 -1.07
CA SER A 189 -3.31 -10.84 -2.16
C SER A 189 -2.20 -10.09 -2.90
N THR A 190 -2.48 -9.70 -4.15
CA THR A 190 -1.53 -9.04 -5.08
C THR A 190 -1.55 -7.50 -5.01
N GLY A 191 -2.47 -6.91 -4.24
CA GLY A 191 -2.69 -5.47 -4.12
C GLY A 191 -1.59 -4.69 -3.41
N TYR A 192 -1.95 -3.83 -2.46
CA TYR A 192 -0.95 -3.14 -1.63
C TYR A 192 -0.16 -4.12 -0.77
N ALA A 193 -0.76 -5.26 -0.39
CA ALA A 193 -0.02 -6.35 0.25
C ALA A 193 1.07 -6.91 -0.67
N GLY A 194 0.74 -7.22 -1.92
CA GLY A 194 1.72 -7.74 -2.90
C GLY A 194 2.81 -6.72 -3.24
N TYR A 195 2.43 -5.44 -3.36
CA TYR A 195 3.39 -4.33 -3.53
C TYR A 195 4.36 -4.25 -2.35
N LEU A 196 3.86 -4.17 -1.11
CA LEU A 196 4.70 -4.14 0.08
C LEU A 196 5.53 -5.42 0.22
N GLY A 197 4.96 -6.58 -0.07
CA GLY A 197 5.66 -7.86 -0.04
C GLY A 197 6.83 -7.92 -1.03
N SER A 198 6.65 -7.38 -2.23
CA SER A 198 7.72 -7.26 -3.23
C SER A 198 8.84 -6.34 -2.77
N LEU A 199 8.51 -5.23 -2.13
CA LEU A 199 9.50 -4.33 -1.54
C LEU A 199 10.24 -4.98 -0.37
N LEU A 200 9.53 -5.65 0.54
CA LEU A 200 10.13 -6.36 1.68
C LEU A 200 11.08 -7.47 1.23
N SER A 201 10.63 -8.30 0.29
CA SER A 201 11.44 -9.37 -0.30
C SER A 201 12.72 -8.84 -0.93
N ASN A 202 12.63 -7.80 -1.77
CA ASN A 202 13.80 -7.19 -2.39
C ASN A 202 14.72 -6.48 -1.39
N HIS A 203 14.17 -5.80 -0.39
CA HIS A 203 14.94 -5.04 0.60
C HIS A 203 15.64 -5.95 1.62
N ARG A 204 15.05 -7.10 1.93
CA ARG A 204 15.55 -8.05 2.94
C ARG A 204 16.23 -9.29 2.34
N ASP A 205 16.26 -9.40 1.01
CA ASP A 205 16.79 -10.55 0.27
C ASP A 205 16.18 -11.88 0.77
N CYS A 206 14.85 -11.94 0.79
CA CYS A 206 14.10 -13.10 1.27
C CYS A 206 13.02 -13.51 0.25
N PRO A 207 12.61 -14.80 0.20
CA PRO A 207 11.58 -15.26 -0.71
C PRO A 207 10.22 -14.59 -0.46
N LEU A 208 9.48 -14.34 -1.54
CA LEU A 208 8.09 -13.88 -1.50
C LEU A 208 7.17 -15.00 -1.99
N VAL A 209 6.14 -15.31 -1.20
CA VAL A 209 5.03 -16.19 -1.59
C VAL A 209 3.78 -15.35 -1.81
N ILE A 210 3.15 -15.52 -2.96
CA ILE A 210 1.83 -14.95 -3.26
C ILE A 210 0.89 -16.11 -3.50
N SER A 211 -0.17 -16.22 -2.69
CA SER A 211 -1.18 -17.28 -2.85
C SER A 211 -2.49 -16.81 -3.47
N GLU A 212 -2.64 -15.51 -3.74
CA GLU A 212 -3.78 -14.84 -4.38
C GLU A 212 -5.16 -15.45 -4.07
N HIS A 213 -5.82 -14.96 -3.03
CA HIS A 213 -7.15 -15.42 -2.62
C HIS A 213 -8.33 -14.57 -3.13
N GLY A 214 -8.14 -13.79 -4.20
CA GLY A 214 -9.18 -12.94 -4.81
C GLY A 214 -8.59 -12.03 -5.89
N ILE A 215 -9.43 -11.61 -6.85
CA ILE A 215 -9.00 -10.68 -7.91
C ILE A 215 -9.10 -9.24 -7.38
N TYR A 216 -7.97 -8.72 -6.93
CA TYR A 216 -7.85 -7.39 -6.30
C TYR A 216 -8.58 -6.26 -7.03
N THR A 217 -8.48 -6.22 -8.36
CA THR A 217 -9.08 -5.17 -9.20
C THR A 217 -10.61 -5.28 -9.30
N LYS A 218 -11.15 -6.50 -9.21
CA LYS A 218 -12.59 -6.77 -9.25
C LYS A 218 -13.26 -6.31 -7.95
N GLU A 219 -12.58 -6.49 -6.83
CA GLU A 219 -13.07 -6.11 -5.50
C GLU A 219 -13.02 -4.58 -5.29
N ARG A 220 -11.99 -3.91 -5.80
CA ARG A 220 -11.88 -2.43 -5.78
C ARG A 220 -12.95 -1.73 -6.63
N ARG A 221 -13.33 -2.26 -7.81
CA ARG A 221 -14.42 -1.67 -8.63
C ARG A 221 -15.76 -1.65 -7.89
N ILE A 222 -16.04 -2.67 -7.08
CA ILE A 222 -17.28 -2.75 -6.28
C ILE A 222 -17.20 -1.79 -5.08
N GLY A 223 -16.02 -1.62 -4.48
CA GLY A 223 -15.78 -0.64 -3.41
C GLY A 223 -15.86 0.83 -3.88
N SER A 224 -15.40 1.14 -5.10
CA SER A 224 -15.44 2.51 -5.65
C SER A 224 -16.87 3.04 -5.84
N SER A 225 -17.84 2.20 -6.23
CA SER A 225 -19.26 2.59 -6.28
C SER A 225 -19.82 2.99 -4.91
N SER A 226 -19.29 2.42 -3.81
CA SER A 226 -19.67 2.77 -2.44
C SER A 226 -18.94 4.02 -1.94
N PHE A 227 -17.66 4.19 -2.32
CA PHE A 227 -16.83 5.35 -1.98
C PHE A 227 -17.36 6.66 -2.60
N GLN A 228 -17.90 6.62 -3.82
CA GLN A 228 -18.42 7.82 -4.50
C GLN A 228 -19.73 8.33 -3.86
N VAL A 229 -20.53 7.47 -3.24
CA VAL A 229 -21.82 7.86 -2.65
C VAL A 229 -21.69 8.40 -1.22
N GLY A 230 -20.69 7.94 -0.45
CA GLY A 230 -20.49 8.36 0.95
C GLY A 230 -19.74 9.68 1.12
N SER A 231 -18.64 9.88 0.37
CA SER A 231 -17.76 11.05 0.57
C SER A 231 -18.32 12.36 0.02
N LEU A 232 -19.21 12.33 -0.98
CA LEU A 232 -19.77 13.54 -1.59
C LEU A 232 -20.89 14.19 -0.76
N ARG A 233 -21.46 13.50 0.24
CA ARG A 233 -22.56 14.03 1.06
C ARG A 233 -22.12 14.72 2.36
N SER A 234 -20.93 14.43 2.87
CA SER A 234 -20.51 14.90 4.21
C SER A 234 -19.61 16.15 4.22
N SER A 235 -19.09 16.58 3.06
CA SER A 235 -18.09 17.66 2.98
C SER A 235 -18.57 18.96 2.32
N LEU A 236 -19.87 19.12 2.04
CA LEU A 236 -20.42 20.40 1.59
C LEU A 236 -20.95 21.21 2.79
N PRO A 237 -20.32 22.33 3.18
CA PRO A 237 -20.96 23.25 4.10
C PRO A 237 -22.22 23.78 3.42
N ARG A 238 -23.37 23.64 4.09
CA ARG A 238 -24.60 24.33 3.69
C ARG A 238 -24.35 25.84 3.81
N ILE A 239 -24.04 26.46 2.69
CA ILE A 239 -24.07 27.91 2.57
C ILE A 239 -25.54 28.31 2.64
N ARG A 240 -25.90 29.02 3.71
CA ARG A 240 -27.15 29.79 3.79
C ARG A 240 -27.00 31.08 3.00
#